data_AF-A0A7V3F6T4-F1
#
_entry.id   AF-A0A7V3F6T4-F1
#
_cell.length_a   1.000
_cell.length_b   1.000
_cell.length_c   1.000
_cell.angle_alpha   90.00
_cell.angle_beta   90.00
_cell.angle_gamma   90.00
#
_symmetry.space_group_name_H-M   'P 1'
#
loop_
_entity.id
_entity.type
_entity.pdbx_description
1 polymer ?
#
loop_
_entity_poly.entity_id
_entity_poly.type
_entity_poly.pdbx_seq_one_letter_code
_entity_poly.pdbx_strand_id
1 'polypeptide(L)'
;MTLSAKERLQIIINFARMDLDRLRPGDWLNLREDLQAFVTGVRSDGAGGTTIPTGDTGGFVVMGIDGEPPSAMTIATFQALQAEIRSLLADVCPLPSAEPRVPVHLVAPWVQLTIVAIGPGYFMGRGTPRDCTLFVLGHLLQKLPKNSVRHCPECTLPFVRIRKQQYCTRRCTNRANMRAWRQSGKGKVRESALNHSRYQARLKRTGSKARAGRRPTGPRRK
;
A
#
# COMPACT_ATOMS: atom_id res chain seq x y z
N MET A 1 19.65 6.72 -9.99
CA MET A 1 18.43 7.55 -10.24
C MET A 1 17.80 7.97 -8.91
N THR A 2 17.50 9.26 -8.71
CA THR A 2 16.85 9.75 -7.47
C THR A 2 15.34 9.47 -7.50
N LEU A 3 14.79 9.06 -6.36
CA LEU A 3 13.37 8.78 -6.18
C LEU A 3 12.64 10.01 -5.65
N SER A 4 11.46 10.29 -6.19
CA SER A 4 10.55 11.28 -5.63
C SER A 4 9.91 10.80 -4.32
N ALA A 5 9.45 11.73 -3.49
CA ALA A 5 8.69 11.44 -2.27
C ALA A 5 7.52 10.47 -2.48
N LYS A 6 6.84 10.58 -3.63
CA LYS A 6 5.71 9.71 -4.00
C LYS A 6 6.17 8.29 -4.34
N GLU A 7 7.27 8.14 -5.05
CA GLU A 7 7.84 6.82 -5.37
C GLU A 7 8.33 6.13 -4.10
N ARG A 8 8.97 6.86 -3.20
CA ARG A 8 9.38 6.35 -1.88
C ARG A 8 8.16 5.89 -1.06
N LEU A 9 7.11 6.71 -0.96
CA LEU A 9 5.87 6.25 -0.33
C LEU A 9 5.24 5.05 -1.05
N GLN A 10 5.37 4.94 -2.37
CA GLN A 10 4.82 3.81 -3.09
C GLN A 10 5.56 2.52 -2.73
N ILE A 11 6.89 2.57 -2.57
CA ILE A 11 7.71 1.46 -2.08
C ILE A 11 7.23 1.02 -0.70
N ILE A 12 7.17 1.93 0.27
CA ILE A 12 6.87 1.57 1.67
C ILE A 12 5.43 1.06 1.84
N ILE A 13 4.47 1.58 1.07
CA ILE A 13 3.10 1.07 1.06
C ILE A 13 3.02 -0.30 0.39
N ASN A 14 3.81 -0.56 -0.66
CA ASN A 14 3.88 -1.89 -1.26
C ASN A 14 4.48 -2.89 -0.27
N PHE A 15 5.53 -2.51 0.44
CA PHE A 15 6.10 -3.31 1.52
C PHE A 15 5.06 -3.62 2.61
N ALA A 16 4.31 -2.62 3.09
CA ALA A 16 3.26 -2.80 4.10
C ALA A 16 2.15 -3.77 3.64
N ARG A 17 1.91 -3.90 2.33
CA ARG A 17 0.87 -4.77 1.75
C ARG A 17 1.36 -6.16 1.38
N MET A 18 2.66 -6.40 1.43
CA MET A 18 3.30 -7.63 1.00
C MET A 18 3.03 -8.77 2.00
N ASP A 19 2.85 -9.98 1.50
CA ASP A 19 2.75 -11.21 2.30
C ASP A 19 4.16 -11.80 2.44
N LEU A 20 4.84 -11.47 3.54
CA LEU A 20 6.25 -11.83 3.74
C LEU A 20 6.48 -13.34 3.86
N ASP A 21 5.47 -14.08 4.31
CA ASP A 21 5.56 -15.52 4.55
C ASP A 21 5.57 -16.33 3.24
N ARG A 22 5.18 -15.69 2.13
CA ARG A 22 5.09 -16.32 0.80
C ARG A 22 6.15 -15.84 -0.18
N LEU A 23 7.13 -15.08 0.30
CA LEU A 23 8.20 -14.55 -0.56
C LEU A 23 9.16 -15.67 -0.97
N ARG A 24 9.53 -15.64 -2.26
CA ARG A 24 10.59 -16.49 -2.79
C ARG A 24 11.94 -15.93 -2.35
N PRO A 25 13.02 -16.75 -2.29
CA PRO A 25 14.35 -16.26 -1.93
C PRO A 25 14.81 -15.03 -2.74
N GLY A 26 14.50 -14.97 -4.04
CA GLY A 26 14.83 -13.80 -4.88
C GLY A 26 14.01 -12.54 -4.57
N ASP A 27 12.79 -12.69 -4.04
CA ASP A 27 11.95 -11.54 -3.69
C ASP A 27 12.49 -10.81 -2.44
N TRP A 28 13.18 -11.54 -1.55
CA TRP A 28 13.84 -10.94 -0.39
C TRP A 28 14.97 -9.98 -0.78
N LEU A 29 15.73 -10.29 -1.83
CA LEU A 29 16.76 -9.40 -2.34
C LEU A 29 16.15 -8.09 -2.85
N ASN A 30 15.13 -8.19 -3.71
CA ASN A 30 14.40 -7.03 -4.22
C ASN A 30 13.83 -6.17 -3.09
N LEU A 31 13.30 -6.81 -2.04
CA LEU A 31 12.75 -6.11 -0.89
C LEU A 31 13.81 -5.32 -0.11
N ARG A 32 15.02 -5.88 0.03
CA ARG A 32 16.15 -5.23 0.69
C ARG A 32 16.60 -4.00 -0.09
N GLU A 33 16.70 -4.13 -1.41
CA GLU A 33 17.03 -3.02 -2.32
C GLU A 33 15.95 -1.93 -2.30
N ASP A 34 14.67 -2.31 -2.30
CA ASP A 34 13.57 -1.37 -2.22
C ASP A 34 13.57 -0.60 -0.88
N LEU A 35 13.81 -1.26 0.27
CA LEU A 35 13.94 -0.55 1.55
C LEU A 35 15.17 0.36 1.59
N GLN A 36 16.30 -0.08 1.03
CA GLN A 36 17.49 0.76 0.93
C GLN A 36 17.21 2.00 0.07
N ALA A 37 16.56 1.82 -1.08
CA ALA A 37 16.18 2.91 -1.97
C ALA A 37 15.15 3.84 -1.32
N PHE A 38 14.25 3.29 -0.50
CA PHE A 38 13.33 4.08 0.31
C PHE A 38 14.06 5.00 1.30
N VAL A 39 15.01 4.46 2.08
CA VAL A 39 15.75 5.24 3.09
C VAL A 39 16.67 6.27 2.44
N THR A 40 17.45 5.85 1.44
CA THR A 40 18.47 6.70 0.79
C THR A 40 17.89 7.66 -0.25
N GLY A 41 16.70 7.37 -0.77
CA GLY A 41 16.10 8.11 -1.86
C GLY A 41 16.76 7.87 -3.23
N VAL A 42 17.61 6.86 -3.36
CA VAL A 42 18.33 6.54 -4.60
C VAL A 42 18.16 5.05 -4.90
N ARG A 43 17.79 4.71 -6.14
CA ARG A 43 17.93 3.33 -6.63
C ARG A 43 19.38 3.09 -7.02
N SER A 44 20.04 2.13 -6.37
CA SER A 44 21.39 1.71 -6.72
C SER A 44 21.38 1.09 -8.11
N ASP A 45 22.23 1.60 -8.99
CA ASP A 45 22.52 1.07 -10.32
C ASP A 45 23.74 0.12 -10.32
N GLY A 46 24.16 -0.35 -9.15
CA GLY A 46 25.33 -1.23 -8.99
C GLY A 46 26.66 -0.49 -8.86
N ALA A 47 26.68 0.84 -8.94
CA ALA A 47 27.86 1.65 -8.63
C ALA A 47 27.78 2.19 -7.19
N GLY A 48 28.86 2.04 -6.43
CA GLY A 48 28.88 2.25 -4.99
C GLY A 48 28.43 3.64 -4.49
N GLY A 49 27.72 3.63 -3.36
CA GLY A 49 27.97 4.50 -2.22
C GLY A 49 27.69 6.00 -2.31
N THR A 50 27.07 6.52 -3.36
CA THR A 50 26.81 7.97 -3.42
C THR A 50 25.48 8.32 -2.74
N THR A 51 25.54 8.72 -1.47
CA THR A 51 24.39 9.22 -0.71
C THR A 51 24.08 10.65 -1.16
N ILE A 52 23.08 10.83 -2.03
CA ILE A 52 22.66 12.15 -2.50
C ILE A 52 21.67 12.75 -1.50
N PRO A 53 21.85 14.01 -1.06
CA PRO A 53 20.85 14.71 -0.26
C PRO A 53 19.52 14.71 -0.99
N THR A 54 18.53 14.04 -0.42
CA THR A 54 17.21 13.97 -1.01
C THR A 54 16.49 15.30 -0.71
N GLY A 55 16.22 16.12 -1.72
CA GLY A 55 15.57 17.43 -1.51
C GLY A 55 14.19 17.32 -0.83
N ASP A 56 13.53 16.16 -0.97
CA ASP A 56 12.29 15.83 -0.28
C ASP A 56 12.47 15.61 1.23
N THR A 57 13.64 15.19 1.71
CA THR A 57 13.93 15.10 3.16
C THR A 57 14.34 16.43 3.78
N GLY A 58 14.43 17.53 3.00
CA GLY A 58 14.66 18.87 3.57
C GLY A 58 16.01 19.02 4.25
N GLY A 59 17.05 18.43 3.66
CA GLY A 59 18.43 18.51 4.17
C GLY A 59 18.86 17.33 5.02
N PHE A 60 17.95 16.43 5.41
CA PHE A 60 18.31 15.20 6.12
C PHE A 60 18.82 14.11 5.17
N VAL A 61 20.05 13.67 5.38
CA VAL A 61 20.60 12.42 4.83
C VAL A 61 20.52 11.39 5.94
N VAL A 62 19.82 10.28 5.72
CA VAL A 62 19.68 9.23 6.74
C VAL A 62 20.44 8.00 6.27
N MET A 63 21.34 7.50 7.11
CA MET A 63 22.10 6.27 6.87
C MET A 63 21.95 5.34 8.08
N GLY A 64 21.81 4.05 7.81
CA GLY A 64 21.94 3.05 8.88
C GLY A 64 23.36 3.10 9.45
N ILE A 65 23.52 3.22 10.77
CA ILE A 65 24.82 2.97 11.41
C ILE A 65 24.91 1.49 11.78
N ASP A 66 26.14 1.00 11.78
CA ASP A 66 26.62 -0.34 12.15
C ASP A 66 26.79 -1.35 11.02
N GLY A 67 26.96 -0.89 9.78
CA GLY A 67 27.52 -1.74 8.71
C GLY A 67 26.66 -2.96 8.33
N GLU A 68 25.50 -3.13 8.94
CA GLU A 68 24.46 -4.06 8.55
C GLU A 68 23.54 -3.34 7.57
N PRO A 69 23.79 -3.45 6.24
CA PRO A 69 22.82 -3.03 5.25
C PRO A 69 21.46 -3.70 5.52
N PRO A 70 20.36 -3.23 4.93
CA PRO A 70 19.09 -3.96 4.96
C PRO A 70 19.22 -5.44 4.56
N SER A 71 20.29 -5.81 3.81
CA SER A 71 20.65 -7.19 3.51
C SER A 71 21.17 -8.04 4.68
N ALA A 72 21.44 -7.47 5.85
CA ALA A 72 21.73 -8.19 7.08
C ALA A 72 20.47 -8.38 7.96
N MET A 73 19.37 -7.66 7.68
CA MET A 73 18.13 -7.82 8.43
C MET A 73 17.56 -9.24 8.29
N THR A 74 17.17 -9.82 9.43
CA THR A 74 16.47 -11.10 9.50
C THR A 74 15.01 -10.95 9.06
N ILE A 75 14.39 -12.06 8.68
CA ILE A 75 12.96 -12.12 8.32
C ILE A 75 12.07 -11.59 9.47
N ALA A 76 12.40 -11.96 10.72
CA ALA A 76 11.67 -11.48 11.89
C ALA A 76 11.75 -9.96 12.04
N THR A 77 12.92 -9.36 11.76
CA THR A 77 13.09 -7.91 11.77
C THR A 77 12.24 -7.23 10.69
N PHE A 78 12.15 -7.81 9.48
CA PHE A 78 11.26 -7.30 8.43
C PHE A 78 9.78 -7.37 8.84
N GLN A 79 9.33 -8.47 9.44
CA GLN A 79 7.95 -8.62 9.90
C GLN A 79 7.60 -7.60 10.99
N ALA A 80 8.50 -7.39 11.96
CA ALA A 80 8.33 -6.38 13.01
C ALA A 80 8.23 -4.96 12.41
N LEU A 81 9.17 -4.60 11.52
CA LEU A 81 9.14 -3.32 10.82
C LEU A 81 7.85 -3.14 9.99
N GLN A 82 7.39 -4.21 9.32
CA GLN A 82 6.14 -4.17 8.55
C GLN A 82 4.93 -3.89 9.45
N ALA A 83 4.86 -4.51 10.63
CA ALA A 83 3.79 -4.29 11.60
C ALA A 83 3.76 -2.83 12.09
N GLU A 84 4.93 -2.27 12.38
CA GLU A 84 5.06 -0.88 12.82
C GLU A 84 4.66 0.13 11.73
N ILE A 85 5.10 -0.09 10.49
CA ILE A 85 4.69 0.73 9.35
C ILE A 85 3.17 0.65 9.14
N ARG A 86 2.57 -0.53 9.27
CA ARG A 86 1.11 -0.70 9.20
C ARG A 86 0.41 0.11 10.28
N SER A 87 0.93 0.09 11.50
CA SER A 87 0.39 0.90 12.61
C SER A 87 0.44 2.39 12.27
N LEU A 88 1.60 2.89 11.84
CA LEU A 88 1.78 4.30 11.49
C LEU A 88 0.85 4.73 10.34
N LEU A 89 0.73 3.89 9.29
CA LEU A 89 -0.17 4.16 8.17
C LEU A 89 -1.65 4.16 8.57
N ALA A 90 -2.04 3.32 9.54
CA ALA A 90 -3.41 3.28 10.05
C ALA A 90 -3.78 4.56 10.81
N ASP A 91 -2.83 5.17 11.52
CA ASP A 91 -3.06 6.42 12.24
C ASP A 91 -3.12 7.64 11.30
N VAL A 92 -2.27 7.68 10.28
CA VAL A 92 -2.24 8.80 9.32
C VAL A 92 -3.39 8.73 8.31
N CYS A 93 -3.89 7.53 8.02
CA CYS A 93 -5.00 7.31 7.11
C CYS A 93 -6.06 6.47 7.82
N PRO A 94 -6.89 7.03 8.71
CA PRO A 94 -7.94 6.24 9.34
C PRO A 94 -8.89 5.67 8.28
N LEU A 95 -9.41 4.47 8.52
CA LEU A 95 -10.48 3.91 7.69
C LEU A 95 -11.69 4.86 7.73
N PRO A 96 -12.46 4.98 6.64
CA PRO A 96 -13.60 5.90 6.59
C PRO A 96 -14.71 5.61 7.62
N SER A 97 -14.69 4.45 8.27
CA SER A 97 -15.59 4.09 9.37
C SER A 97 -14.98 4.26 10.77
N ALA A 98 -13.72 4.68 10.87
CA ALA A 98 -13.09 4.95 12.15
C ALA A 98 -13.51 6.34 12.64
N GLU A 99 -13.96 6.43 13.89
CA GLU A 99 -14.22 7.71 14.54
C GLU A 99 -12.99 8.63 14.45
N PRO A 100 -13.17 9.96 14.36
CA PRO A 100 -12.06 10.89 14.26
C PRO A 100 -11.16 10.76 15.48
N ARG A 101 -10.00 10.12 15.30
CA ARG A 101 -8.95 10.08 16.32
C ARG A 101 -8.37 11.48 16.46
N VAL A 102 -8.23 11.93 17.72
CA VAL A 102 -7.52 13.15 18.12
C VAL A 102 -6.19 13.24 17.34
N PRO A 103 -5.77 14.41 16.84
CA PRO A 103 -4.50 14.55 16.15
C PRO A 103 -3.38 13.96 17.02
N VAL A 104 -2.86 12.81 16.60
CA VAL A 104 -1.69 12.21 17.23
C VAL A 104 -0.53 13.10 16.84
N HIS A 105 -0.10 13.96 17.76
CA HIS A 105 1.27 14.44 17.74
C HIS A 105 2.13 13.18 17.85
N LEU A 106 2.75 12.78 16.74
CA LEU A 106 3.82 11.78 16.73
C LEU A 106 5.02 12.40 17.47
N VAL A 107 4.90 12.59 18.79
CA VAL A 107 6.05 12.54 19.66
C VAL A 107 6.51 11.11 19.51
N ALA A 108 7.63 10.91 18.82
CA ALA A 108 8.11 9.60 18.44
C ALA A 108 9.19 9.15 19.43
N PRO A 109 8.85 8.66 20.66
CA PRO A 109 9.85 8.11 21.58
C PRO A 109 10.46 6.78 21.08
N TRP A 110 10.10 6.33 19.86
CA TRP A 110 10.38 5.01 19.32
C TRP A 110 11.40 5.00 18.16
N VAL A 111 11.89 6.18 17.76
CA VAL A 111 12.94 6.33 16.76
C VAL A 111 14.20 6.85 17.47
N GLN A 112 15.26 6.03 17.47
CA GLN A 112 16.55 6.41 18.02
C GLN A 112 17.52 6.75 16.88
N LEU A 113 17.72 8.05 16.66
CA LEU A 113 18.69 8.55 15.67
C LEU A 113 19.70 9.46 16.36
N THR A 114 20.97 9.21 16.10
CA THR A 114 22.03 10.20 16.25
C THR A 114 21.97 11.14 15.05
N ILE A 115 21.89 12.45 15.28
CA ILE A 115 21.85 13.44 14.21
C ILE A 115 23.12 14.29 14.29
N VAL A 116 23.88 14.34 13.20
CA VAL A 116 25.11 15.12 13.09
C VAL A 116 24.94 16.17 12.00
N ALA A 117 25.21 17.43 12.30
CA ALA A 117 25.26 18.47 11.26
C ALA A 117 26.51 18.25 10.38
N ILE A 118 26.32 18.20 9.06
CA ILE A 118 27.41 17.99 8.08
C ILE A 118 27.65 19.22 7.20
N GLY A 119 26.86 20.27 7.40
CA GLY A 119 26.98 21.54 6.68
C GLY A 119 25.75 22.43 6.93
N PRO A 120 25.74 23.67 6.42
CA PRO A 120 24.61 24.58 6.58
C PRO A 120 23.32 23.98 5.98
N GLY A 121 22.33 23.71 6.84
CA GLY A 121 21.06 23.12 6.42
C GLY A 121 21.10 21.62 6.08
N TYR A 122 22.22 20.93 6.35
CA TYR A 122 22.36 19.49 6.10
C TYR A 122 22.65 18.72 7.39
N PHE A 123 21.86 17.66 7.60
CA PHE A 123 21.94 16.81 8.77
C PHE A 123 22.11 15.36 8.34
N MET A 124 23.00 14.64 9.00
CA MET A 124 23.18 13.21 8.85
C MET A 124 22.50 12.51 10.02
N GLY A 125 21.35 11.89 9.76
CA GLY A 125 20.68 10.98 10.67
C GLY A 125 21.29 9.59 10.59
N ARG A 126 21.46 8.98 11.76
CA ARG A 126 22.34 7.83 11.96
C ARG A 126 21.67 6.92 13.00
N GLY A 127 21.29 5.68 12.66
CA GLY A 127 20.69 4.72 13.61
C GLY A 127 20.35 3.37 12.97
N THR A 128 19.46 2.58 13.58
CA THR A 128 19.12 1.24 13.04
C THR A 128 18.35 1.37 11.70
N PRO A 129 18.37 0.35 10.82
CA PRO A 129 17.56 0.36 9.59
C PRO A 129 16.06 0.58 9.85
N ARG A 130 15.56 0.05 10.97
CA ARG A 130 14.19 0.30 11.47
C ARG A 130 13.96 1.78 11.72
N ASP A 131 14.79 2.41 12.57
CA ASP A 131 14.62 3.81 12.98
C ASP A 131 14.77 4.76 11.79
N CYS A 132 15.72 4.48 10.90
CA CYS A 132 15.90 5.24 9.67
C CYS A 132 14.66 5.16 8.76
N THR A 133 14.09 3.96 8.60
CA THR A 133 12.86 3.75 7.81
C THR A 133 11.68 4.51 8.41
N LEU A 134 11.48 4.41 9.71
CA LEU A 134 10.36 5.06 10.40
C LEU A 134 10.49 6.59 10.39
N PHE A 135 11.70 7.12 10.58
CA PHE A 135 11.98 8.55 10.47
C PHE A 135 11.66 9.08 9.08
N VAL A 136 12.18 8.43 8.03
CA VAL A 136 11.92 8.82 6.64
C VAL A 136 10.43 8.76 6.33
N LEU A 137 9.74 7.70 6.76
CA LEU A 137 8.29 7.56 6.58
C LEU A 137 7.52 8.70 7.25
N GLY A 138 7.80 8.96 8.54
CA GLY A 138 7.17 10.05 9.28
C GLY A 138 7.36 11.39 8.60
N HIS A 139 8.58 11.68 8.15
CA HIS A 139 8.90 12.92 7.46
C HIS A 139 8.19 13.07 6.11
N LEU A 140 8.16 12.00 5.31
CA LEU A 140 7.44 12.01 4.02
C LEU A 140 5.94 12.24 4.22
N LEU A 141 5.35 11.64 5.27
CA LEU A 141 3.93 11.80 5.58
C LEU A 141 3.59 13.21 6.10
N GLN A 142 4.51 13.86 6.81
CA GLN A 142 4.34 15.26 7.23
C GLN A 142 4.43 16.25 6.06
N LYS A 143 5.32 16.00 5.09
CA LYS A 143 5.54 16.92 3.95
C LYS A 143 4.50 16.80 2.86
N LEU A 144 3.91 15.62 2.67
CA LEU A 144 2.96 15.41 1.58
C LEU A 144 1.56 15.93 1.95
N PRO A 145 0.76 16.39 0.96
CA PRO A 145 -0.61 16.79 1.22
C PRO A 145 -1.39 15.70 1.96
N LYS A 146 -2.25 16.07 2.92
CA LYS A 146 -3.08 15.14 3.74
C LYS A 146 -3.84 14.07 2.94
N ASN A 147 -4.10 14.32 1.66
CA ASN A 147 -4.83 13.43 0.75
C ASN A 147 -3.95 12.53 -0.14
N SER A 148 -2.64 12.48 0.10
CA SER A 148 -1.68 11.74 -0.73
C SER A 148 -1.73 10.23 -0.49
N VAL A 149 -2.07 9.79 0.72
CA VAL A 149 -2.31 8.38 1.06
C VAL A 149 -3.79 8.20 1.33
N ARG A 150 -4.41 7.18 0.72
CA ARG A 150 -5.84 6.87 0.87
C ARG A 150 -6.09 5.39 1.01
N HIS A 151 -7.24 5.04 1.56
CA HIS A 151 -7.78 3.70 1.55
C HIS A 151 -8.50 3.40 0.24
N CYS A 152 -8.24 2.23 -0.35
CA CYS A 152 -8.97 1.74 -1.50
C CYS A 152 -10.40 1.35 -1.09
N PRO A 153 -11.46 1.87 -1.72
CA PRO A 153 -12.84 1.52 -1.35
C PRO A 153 -13.22 0.07 -1.67
N GLU A 154 -12.43 -0.64 -2.48
CA GLU A 154 -12.70 -2.03 -2.88
C GLU A 154 -12.01 -3.09 -2.03
N CYS A 155 -10.84 -2.78 -1.49
CA CYS A 155 -10.03 -3.74 -0.75
C CYS A 155 -9.49 -3.20 0.57
N THR A 156 -9.86 -1.97 0.93
CA THR A 156 -9.47 -1.27 2.17
C THR A 156 -7.96 -1.24 2.44
N LEU A 157 -7.13 -1.42 1.41
CA LEU A 157 -5.68 -1.29 1.52
C LEU A 157 -5.25 0.17 1.28
N PRO A 158 -4.24 0.67 2.00
CA PRO A 158 -3.68 1.98 1.75
C PRO A 158 -2.97 2.02 0.38
N PHE A 159 -3.00 3.17 -0.28
CA PHE A 159 -2.29 3.43 -1.53
C PHE A 159 -1.88 4.90 -1.67
N VAL A 160 -0.79 5.16 -2.39
CA VAL A 160 -0.42 6.54 -2.79
C VAL A 160 -1.34 6.96 -3.92
N ARG A 161 -2.08 8.05 -3.73
CA ARG A 161 -2.96 8.60 -4.74
C ARG A 161 -2.15 9.30 -5.83
N ILE A 162 -2.25 8.80 -7.06
CA ILE A 162 -1.72 9.47 -8.25
C ILE A 162 -2.84 10.23 -8.95
N ARG A 163 -2.76 11.57 -8.99
CA ARG A 163 -3.75 12.45 -9.66
C ARG A 163 -5.20 12.18 -9.18
N LYS A 164 -6.08 11.70 -10.06
CA LYS A 164 -7.50 11.40 -9.78
C LYS A 164 -7.76 9.94 -9.43
N GLN A 165 -6.72 9.16 -9.13
CA GLN A 165 -6.86 7.74 -8.79
C GLN A 165 -7.71 7.54 -7.53
N GLN A 166 -8.76 6.72 -7.66
CA GLN A 166 -9.68 6.36 -6.57
C GLN A 166 -9.41 4.95 -6.00
N TYR A 167 -8.74 4.09 -6.75
CA TYR A 167 -8.52 2.68 -6.39
C TYR A 167 -7.03 2.34 -6.41
N CYS A 168 -6.58 1.45 -5.53
CA CYS A 168 -5.15 1.11 -5.43
C CYS A 168 -4.58 0.43 -6.68
N THR A 169 -5.42 -0.28 -7.45
CA THR A 169 -5.00 -1.08 -8.61
C THR A 169 -6.07 -1.10 -9.69
N ARG A 170 -5.66 -1.38 -10.94
CA ARG A 170 -6.57 -1.63 -12.06
C ARG A 170 -7.56 -2.76 -11.78
N ARG A 171 -7.16 -3.80 -11.04
CA ARG A 171 -8.04 -4.90 -10.62
C ARG A 171 -9.19 -4.38 -9.74
N CYS A 172 -8.89 -3.48 -8.80
CA CYS A 172 -9.92 -2.86 -7.96
C CYS A 172 -10.82 -1.94 -8.80
N THR A 173 -10.28 -1.12 -9.70
CA THR A 173 -11.08 -0.31 -10.62
C THR A 173 -12.03 -1.17 -11.44
N ASN A 174 -11.56 -2.28 -12.01
CA ASN A 174 -12.39 -3.22 -12.77
C ASN A 174 -13.48 -3.85 -11.90
N ARG A 175 -13.15 -4.22 -10.65
CA ARG A 175 -14.12 -4.77 -9.69
C ARG A 175 -15.23 -3.77 -9.38
N ALA A 176 -14.87 -2.51 -9.11
CA ALA A 176 -15.82 -1.43 -8.88
C ALA A 176 -16.71 -1.18 -10.10
N ASN A 177 -16.10 -1.06 -11.28
CA ASN A 177 -16.82 -0.87 -12.55
C ASN A 177 -17.78 -2.04 -12.83
N MET A 178 -17.36 -3.28 -12.59
CA MET A 178 -18.22 -4.45 -12.75
C MET A 178 -19.38 -4.47 -11.75
N ARG A 179 -19.15 -4.05 -10.50
CA ARG A 179 -20.23 -3.93 -9.51
C ARG A 179 -21.24 -2.87 -9.93
N ALA A 180 -20.79 -1.68 -10.31
CA ALA A 180 -21.65 -0.60 -10.79
C ALA A 180 -22.43 -1.03 -12.06
N TRP A 181 -21.76 -1.71 -12.99
CA TRP A 181 -22.39 -2.23 -14.19
C TRP A 181 -23.49 -3.26 -13.86
N ARG A 182 -23.25 -4.21 -12.93
CA ARG A 182 -24.28 -5.17 -12.49
C ARG A 182 -25.48 -4.51 -11.82
N GLN A 183 -25.28 -3.37 -11.16
CA GLN A 183 -26.37 -2.59 -10.55
C GLN A 183 -27.17 -1.78 -11.58
N SER A 184 -26.59 -1.48 -12.75
CA SER A 184 -27.27 -0.80 -13.85
C SER A 184 -28.41 -1.65 -14.43
N GLY A 185 -29.43 -1.00 -15.00
CA GLY A 185 -30.53 -1.71 -15.66
C GLY A 185 -30.04 -2.66 -16.77
N LYS A 186 -29.08 -2.21 -17.59
CA LYS A 186 -28.46 -3.03 -18.66
C LYS A 186 -27.74 -4.26 -18.10
N GLY A 187 -27.00 -4.09 -17.01
CA GLY A 187 -26.31 -5.20 -16.35
C GLY A 187 -27.28 -6.22 -15.77
N LYS A 188 -28.32 -5.77 -15.06
CA LYS A 188 -29.37 -6.65 -14.50
C LYS A 188 -30.06 -7.49 -15.57
N VAL A 189 -30.42 -6.88 -16.70
CA VAL A 189 -31.05 -7.59 -17.83
C VAL A 189 -30.11 -8.65 -18.40
N ARG A 190 -28.84 -8.30 -18.66
CA ARG A 190 -27.85 -9.25 -19.21
C ARG A 190 -27.54 -10.38 -18.22
N GLU A 191 -27.40 -10.07 -16.93
CA GLU A 191 -27.15 -11.07 -15.89
C GLU A 191 -28.34 -12.01 -15.69
N SER A 192 -29.57 -11.48 -15.76
CA SER A 192 -30.80 -12.28 -15.77
C SER A 192 -30.84 -13.22 -16.98
N ALA A 193 -30.55 -12.73 -18.19
CA ALA A 193 -30.51 -13.53 -19.40
C ALA A 193 -29.45 -14.64 -19.35
N LEU A 194 -28.24 -14.33 -18.86
CA LEU A 194 -27.16 -15.31 -18.68
C LEU A 194 -27.53 -16.37 -17.63
N ASN A 195 -28.13 -15.98 -16.51
CA ASN A 195 -28.59 -16.89 -15.48
C ASN A 195 -29.69 -17.82 -16.00
N HIS A 196 -30.64 -17.28 -16.78
CA HIS A 196 -31.66 -18.09 -17.44
C HIS A 196 -31.03 -19.12 -18.41
N SER A 197 -30.07 -18.70 -19.23
CA SER A 197 -29.35 -19.60 -20.15
C SER A 197 -28.59 -20.71 -19.40
N ARG A 198 -27.90 -20.38 -18.31
CA ARG A 198 -27.19 -21.36 -17.44
C ARG A 198 -28.15 -22.35 -16.79
N TYR A 199 -29.30 -21.87 -16.32
CA TYR A 199 -30.34 -22.71 -15.75
C TYR A 199 -30.89 -23.71 -16.79
N GLN A 200 -31.21 -23.24 -18.00
CA GLN A 200 -31.66 -24.09 -19.11
C GLN A 200 -30.61 -25.14 -19.49
N ALA A 201 -29.33 -24.77 -19.57
CA ALA A 201 -28.24 -25.71 -19.83
C ALA A 201 -28.10 -26.78 -18.73
N ARG A 202 -28.33 -26.42 -17.47
CA ARG A 202 -28.30 -27.36 -16.34
C ARG A 202 -29.43 -28.39 -16.43
N LEU A 203 -30.66 -27.95 -16.72
CA LEU A 203 -31.82 -28.84 -16.89
C LEU A 203 -31.61 -29.88 -18.00
N LYS A 204 -31.02 -29.45 -19.12
CA LYS A 204 -30.69 -30.36 -20.23
C LYS A 204 -29.67 -31.43 -19.81
N ARG A 205 -28.68 -31.06 -19.00
CA ARG A 205 -27.63 -31.99 -18.52
C ARG A 205 -28.14 -33.00 -17.50
N THR A 206 -29.03 -32.62 -16.58
CA THR A 206 -29.48 -33.50 -15.48
C THR A 206 -30.62 -34.43 -15.88
N GLY A 207 -31.15 -34.35 -17.10
CA GLY A 207 -32.30 -35.16 -17.56
C GLY A 207 -33.61 -34.90 -16.79
N SER A 208 -33.56 -34.08 -15.75
CA SER A 208 -34.69 -33.72 -14.91
C SER A 208 -35.64 -32.83 -15.72
N LYS A 209 -36.79 -33.39 -16.12
CA LYS A 209 -38.00 -32.65 -16.53
C LYS A 209 -38.58 -31.85 -15.36
N ALA A 210 -37.76 -31.11 -14.62
CA ALA A 210 -38.24 -30.18 -13.62
C ALA A 210 -38.97 -29.06 -14.36
N ARG A 211 -40.31 -29.05 -14.27
CA ARG A 211 -41.16 -28.00 -14.83
C ARG A 211 -40.56 -26.65 -14.47
N ALA A 212 -40.05 -25.94 -15.47
CA ALA A 212 -39.51 -24.60 -15.32
C ALA A 212 -40.66 -23.63 -15.05
N GLY A 213 -41.16 -23.64 -13.81
CA GLY A 213 -42.06 -22.60 -13.33
C GLY A 213 -41.34 -21.28 -13.46
N ARG A 214 -41.82 -20.40 -14.34
CA ARG A 214 -41.33 -19.02 -14.43
C ARG A 214 -41.38 -18.43 -13.03
N ARG A 215 -40.24 -17.94 -12.55
CA ARG A 215 -40.15 -17.20 -11.29
C ARG A 215 -41.17 -16.04 -11.38
N PRO A 216 -42.10 -15.88 -10.42
CA PRO A 216 -43.09 -14.81 -10.47
C PRO A 216 -42.35 -13.47 -10.56
N THR A 217 -42.55 -12.74 -11.65
CA THR A 217 -41.95 -11.40 -11.87
C THR A 217 -42.80 -10.28 -11.26
N GLY A 218 -43.59 -10.59 -10.22
CA GLY A 218 -44.40 -9.61 -9.50
C GLY A 218 -43.62 -8.97 -8.36
N PRO A 219 -43.70 -7.65 -8.15
CA PRO A 219 -43.15 -7.01 -6.96
C PRO A 219 -43.85 -7.58 -5.71
N ARG A 220 -43.07 -8.02 -4.70
CA ARG A 220 -43.61 -8.29 -3.36
C ARG A 220 -44.21 -6.97 -2.86
N ARG A 221 -45.54 -6.87 -2.87
CA ARG A 221 -46.26 -5.83 -2.12
C ARG A 221 -45.89 -5.99 -0.65
N LYS A 222 -45.57 -4.86 -0.01
CA LYS A 222 -45.34 -4.76 1.43
C LYS A 222 -46.65 -5.03 2.17
#